data_AF-X1H6Q0-F1
#
_entry.id   AF-X1H6Q0-F1
#
_cell.length_a   1.000
_cell.length_b   1.000
_cell.length_c   1.000
_cell.angle_alpha   90.00
_cell.angle_beta   90.00
_cell.angle_gamma   90.00
#
_symmetry.space_group_name_H-M   'P 1'
#
loop_
_entity.id
_entity.type
_entity.pdbx_description
1 polymer ?
#
loop_
_entity_poly.entity_id
_entity_poly.type
_entity_poly.pdbx_seq_one_letter_code
_entity_poly.pdbx_strand_id
1 'polypeptide(L)' 'MRTFVTHGEPAAADAMRRRIAERLHWPCEVPVYAQCVDLDAVESGDTREPAALSS' A
#
# COMPACT_ATOMS: atom_id res chain seq x y z
N MET A 1 3.95 -11.92 -3.19
CA MET A 1 2.55 -11.73 -2.73
C MET A 1 2.54 -10.55 -1.79
N ARG A 2 1.76 -9.50 -2.10
CA ARG A 2 1.68 -8.26 -1.31
C ARG A 2 0.28 -8.10 -0.73
N THR A 3 0.18 -7.50 0.45
CA THR A 3 -1.09 -7.30 1.14
C THR A 3 -1.33 -5.82 1.40
N PHE A 4 -2.52 -5.33 1.03
CA PHE A 4 -2.90 -3.93 1.16
C PHE A 4 -3.97 -3.77 2.25
N VAL A 5 -3.72 -2.87 3.19
CA VAL A 5 -4.68 -2.52 4.24
C VAL A 5 -5.35 -1.21 3.85
N THR A 6 -6.61 -1.29 3.41
CA THR A 6 -7.36 -0.16 2.82
C THR A 6 -8.35 0.52 3.77
N HIS A 7 -8.62 -0.08 4.93
CA HIS A 7 -9.57 0.42 5.91
C HIS A 7 -8.95 0.57 7.31
N GLY A 8 -9.55 1.46 8.10
CA GLY A 8 -9.13 1.79 9.46
C GLY A 8 -8.67 3.24 9.56
N GLU A 9 -8.63 3.77 10.79
CA GLU A 9 -7.93 5.02 11.06
C GLU A 9 -6.42 4.85 10.79
N PRO A 10 -5.68 5.91 10.41
CA PRO A 10 -4.28 5.79 9.99
C PRO A 10 -3.40 5.00 10.96
N ALA A 11 -3.57 5.22 12.27
CA ALA A 11 -2.83 4.50 13.30
C ALA A 11 -3.25 3.02 13.43
N ALA A 12 -4.54 2.71 13.29
CA ALA A 12 -5.04 1.35 13.38
C ALA A 12 -4.64 0.52 12.15
N ALA A 13 -4.71 1.11 10.96
CA ALA A 13 -4.29 0.49 9.71
C ALA A 13 -2.78 0.17 9.74
N ASP A 14 -1.96 1.11 10.23
CA ASP A 14 -0.51 0.87 10.39
C ASP A 14 -0.22 -0.20 11.44
N ALA A 15 -0.92 -0.20 12.58
CA ALA A 15 -0.80 -1.26 13.59
C ALA A 15 -1.16 -2.64 13.01
N MET A 16 -2.24 -2.73 12.22
CA MET A 16 -2.64 -3.96 11.53
C MET A 16 -1.59 -4.41 10.52
N ARG A 17 -1.08 -3.49 9.69
CA ARG A 17 0.00 -3.74 8.73
C ARG A 17 1.24 -4.32 9.42
N ARG A 18 1.70 -3.72 10.52
CA ARG A 18 2.84 -4.21 11.31
C ARG A 18 2.60 -5.60 11.84
N ARG A 19 1.43 -5.84 12.43
CA ARG A 19 1.06 -7.14 13.01
C ARG A 19 1.09 -8.26 11.97
N ILE A 20 0.64 -8.00 10.74
CA ILE A 20 0.66 -8.99 9.65
C ILE A 20 2.11 -9.23 9.21
N ALA A 21 2.89 -8.17 8.99
CA ALA A 21 4.29 -8.27 8.61
C ALA A 21 5.15 -9.03 9.65
N GLU A 22 4.93 -8.79 10.93
CA GLU A 22 5.65 -9.46 12.02
C GLU A 22 5.28 -10.94 12.16
N ARG A 23 4.00 -11.28 11.99
CA ARG A 23 3.52 -12.66 12.24
C ARG A 23 3.63 -13.56 11.03
N LEU A 24 3.45 -13.02 9.84
CA LEU A 24 3.40 -13.80 8.60
C LEU A 24 4.62 -13.54 7.71
N HIS A 25 5.43 -12.53 8.03
CA HIS A 25 6.57 -12.10 7.20
C HIS A 25 6.16 -11.73 5.78
N TRP A 26 4.93 -11.23 5.62
CA TRP A 26 4.41 -10.78 4.33
C TRP A 26 4.72 -9.30 4.13
N PRO A 27 5.06 -8.89 2.89
CA PRO A 27 5.16 -7.48 2.55
C PRO A 27 3.75 -6.88 2.58
N CYS A 28 3.53 -5.94 3.49
CA CYS A 28 2.25 -5.28 3.70
C CYS A 28 2.41 -3.76 3.67
N GLU A 29 1.45 -3.07 3.06
CA GLU A 29 1.42 -1.61 2.98
C GLU A 29 0.01 -1.05 3.22
N VAL A 30 -0.04 0.21 3.63
CA VAL A 30 -1.27 1.00 3.76
C VAL A 30 -1.20 2.07 2.68
N PRO A 31 -1.96 1.92 1.57
CA PRO A 31 -2.02 2.96 0.55
C PRO A 31 -2.54 4.28 1.11
N VAL A 32 -1.98 5.39 0.63
CA VAL A 32 -2.50 6.73 0.96
C VAL A 32 -3.74 7.04 0.13
N TYR A 33 -4.49 8.07 0.55
CA TYR A 33 -5.68 8.51 -0.16
C TYR A 33 -5.37 8.79 -1.64
N ALA A 34 -6.23 8.27 -2.52
CA ALA A 34 -6.10 8.34 -3.99
C ALA A 34 -4.86 7.65 -4.59
N GLN A 35 -4.08 6.89 -3.82
CA GLN A 35 -3.02 6.05 -4.38
C GLN A 35 -3.62 4.83 -5.10
N CYS A 36 -3.24 4.62 -6.35
CA CYS A 36 -3.51 3.41 -7.10
C CYS A 36 -2.27 2.53 -7.12
N VAL A 37 -2.47 1.22 -6.93
CA VAL A 37 -1.40 0.22 -6.99
C VAL A 37 -1.73 -0.77 -8.09
N ASP A 38 -0.72 -1.12 -8.88
CA ASP A 38 -0.84 -2.18 -9.87
C ASP A 38 -0.62 -3.54 -9.17
N LEU A 39 -1.56 -4.46 -9.35
CA LEU A 39 -1.53 -5.77 -8.70
C LEU A 39 -0.71 -6.82 -9.48
N ASP A 40 -0.47 -6.56 -10.76
CA ASP A 40 0.23 -7.45 -11.69
C ASP A 40 1.68 -7.01 -11.94
N ALA A 41 2.07 -5.83 -11.45
CA ALA A 41 3.41 -5.30 -11.55
C ALA A 41 4.40 -6.16 -10.76
N VAL A 42 5.21 -6.91 -11.49
CA VAL A 42 6.43 -7.55 -10.98
C VAL A 42 7.37 -6.45 -10.47
N GLU A 43 7.68 -6.50 -9.17
CA GLU A 43 8.29 -5.39 -8.43
C GLU A 43 9.60 -4.89 -9.06
N SER A 44 9.49 -3.81 -9.83
CA SER A 44 10.57 -2.88 -10.14
C SER A 44 10.12 -1.50 -9.67
N GLY A 45 10.23 -1.26 -8.36
CA GLY A 45 10.05 0.03 -7.65
C GLY A 45 9.36 1.19 -8.40
N ASP A 46 8.09 1.04 -8.77
CA ASP A 46 7.37 2.06 -9.54
C ASP A 46 6.81 3.14 -8.60
N THR A 47 7.60 4.19 -8.40
CA THR A 47 7.09 5.50 -7.96
C THR A 47 6.45 6.16 -9.17
N ARG A 48 5.22 5.77 -9.54
CA ARG A 48 4.44 6.56 -10.50
C ARG A 48 3.74 7.69 -9.75
N GLU A 49 4.29 8.89 -9.89
CA GLU A 49 3.59 10.13 -9.56
C GLU A 49 2.29 10.20 -10.39
N PRO A 50 1.11 10.42 -9.78
CA PRO A 50 -0.10 10.59 -10.54
C PRO A 50 -0.01 11.90 -11.32
N ALA A 51 -0.06 11.78 -12.65
CA ALA A 51 -0.08 12.91 -13.57
C ALA A 51 -1.11 13.95 -13.10
N ALA A 52 -0.61 15.14 -12.76
CA ALA A 52 -1.42 16.32 -12.56
C ALA A 52 -2.29 16.52 -13.81
N LEU A 53 -3.61 16.42 -13.66
CA LEU A 53 -4.56 16.95 -14.64
C LEU A 53 -4.35 18.48 -14.69
N SER A 54 -3.50 18.93 -15.61
CA SER A 54 -3.44 20.33 -16.03
C SER A 54 -4.69 20.62 -16.86
N SER A 55 -5.48 21.59 -16.42
CA SER A 55 -6.40 22.34 -17.27
C SER A 55 -5.72 23.59 -17.79
#